data_AF-A0A226X6B1-F1
#
_entry.id   AF-A0A226X6B1-F1
#
_cell.length_a   1.000
_cell.length_b   1.000
_cell.length_c   1.000
_cell.angle_alpha   90.00
_cell.angle_beta   90.00
_cell.angle_gamma   90.00
#
_symmetry.space_group_name_H-M   'P 1'
#
loop_
_entity.id
_entity.type
_entity.pdbx_description
1 polymer ?
#
loop_
_entity_poly.entity_id
_entity_poly.type
_entity_poly.pdbx_seq_one_letter_code
_entity_poly.pdbx_strand_id
1 'polypeptide(L)'
;MTGTTVLRLITNFGDAGLTIPLAAGCALWLGATDKREALVWIGVLAGALTLVGVNKILYAGCGIEIRSIDFRVFSGHTMLTSAVWGVTLGLLAGSRGVRWYRLGAVAGLALGALIGFCRVVQDAHTPIEVIAGWFLGSGIALFFLRRFFKQPRKMPGSVFAGLGLLAVSTIAYGHHAPIQQLLVTYSPWICRWFDF
;
A
#
# COMPACT_ATOMS: atom_id res chain seq x y z
N MET A 1 18.74 9.77 19.72
CA MET A 1 17.55 8.99 19.33
C MET A 1 17.94 7.52 19.33
N THR A 2 17.21 6.66 20.03
CA THR A 2 17.49 5.20 20.02
C THR A 2 17.08 4.59 18.67
N GLY A 3 17.71 3.48 18.26
CA GLY A 3 17.38 2.81 16.98
C GLY A 3 15.92 2.39 16.86
N THR A 4 15.28 2.07 17.99
CA THR A 4 13.84 1.77 18.10
C THR A 4 12.95 2.96 17.73
N THR A 5 13.36 4.19 18.05
CA THR A 5 12.62 5.41 17.68
C THR A 5 12.68 5.64 16.17
N VAL A 6 13.84 5.44 15.55
CA VAL A 6 14.01 5.60 14.10
C VAL A 6 13.17 4.58 13.33
N LEU A 7 13.15 3.31 13.77
CA LEU A 7 12.34 2.26 13.14
C LEU A 7 10.83 2.55 13.20
N ARG A 8 10.33 3.07 14.33
CA ARG A 8 8.91 3.46 14.46
C ARG A 8 8.57 4.62 13.55
N LEU A 9 9.43 5.64 13.46
CA LEU A 9 9.22 6.79 12.57
C LEU A 9 9.09 6.33 11.11
N ILE A 10 9.98 5.44 10.66
CA ILE A 10 9.93 4.90 9.30
C ILE A 10 8.66 4.06 9.08
N THR A 11 8.27 3.26 10.07
CA THR A 11 7.10 2.39 9.94
C THR A 11 5.78 3.16 9.92
N ASN A 12 5.72 4.32 10.58
CA ASN A 12 4.55 5.20 10.55
C ASN A 12 4.26 5.75 9.15
N PHE A 13 5.27 5.86 8.26
CA PHE A 13 5.04 6.14 6.84
C PHE A 13 4.29 5.02 6.10
N GLY A 14 4.12 3.87 6.75
CA GLY A 14 3.38 2.74 6.21
C GLY A 14 2.08 2.40 6.89
N ASP A 15 1.63 3.22 7.84
CA ASP A 15 0.33 2.97 8.46
C ASP A 15 -0.80 3.10 7.43
N ALA A 16 -1.83 2.28 7.58
CA ALA A 16 -3.05 2.38 6.80
C ALA A 16 -3.75 3.74 7.02
N GLY A 17 -3.65 4.30 8.23
CA GLY A 17 -4.13 5.64 8.57
C GLY A 17 -3.53 6.73 7.68
N LEU A 18 -2.29 6.56 7.23
CA LEU A 18 -1.62 7.48 6.29
C LEU A 18 -1.86 7.12 4.82
N THR A 19 -1.65 5.85 4.48
CA THR A 19 -1.61 5.39 3.09
C THR A 19 -2.99 5.33 2.44
N ILE A 20 -4.07 5.10 3.19
CA ILE A 20 -5.45 5.13 2.65
C ILE A 20 -5.86 6.56 2.25
N PRO A 21 -5.72 7.59 3.11
CA PRO A 21 -5.96 8.98 2.69
C PRO A 21 -5.09 9.40 1.51
N LEU A 22 -3.82 8.97 1.49
CA LEU A 22 -2.92 9.26 0.36
C LEU A 22 -3.42 8.62 -0.94
N ALA A 23 -3.88 7.36 -0.89
CA ALA A 23 -4.48 6.66 -2.01
C ALA A 23 -5.77 7.35 -2.51
N ALA A 24 -6.60 7.86 -1.58
CA ALA A 24 -7.78 8.64 -1.92
C ALA A 24 -7.42 9.98 -2.58
N GLY A 25 -6.37 10.66 -2.09
CA GLY A 25 -5.82 11.86 -2.73
C GLY A 25 -5.35 11.59 -4.16
N CYS A 26 -4.67 10.46 -4.40
CA CYS A 26 -4.34 10.02 -5.76
C CYS A 26 -5.60 9.78 -6.61
N ALA A 27 -6.63 9.13 -6.05
CA ALA A 27 -7.89 8.88 -6.77
C ALA A 27 -8.60 10.18 -7.16
N LEU A 28 -8.64 11.18 -6.28
CA LEU A 28 -9.21 12.50 -6.57
C LEU A 28 -8.44 13.22 -7.68
N TRP A 29 -7.10 13.22 -7.59
CA TRP A 29 -6.26 13.86 -8.61
C TRP A 29 -6.39 13.18 -9.98
N LEU A 30 -6.43 11.84 -9.98
CA LEU A 30 -6.72 11.05 -11.18
C LEU A 30 -8.12 11.37 -11.71
N GLY A 31 -9.13 11.49 -10.86
CA GLY A 31 -10.51 11.76 -11.27
C GLY A 31 -10.70 13.14 -11.90
N ALA A 32 -9.90 14.13 -11.46
CA ALA A 32 -9.82 15.44 -12.10
C ALA A 32 -9.15 15.39 -13.50
N THR A 33 -8.38 14.35 -13.80
CA THR A 33 -7.73 14.13 -15.10
C THR A 33 -8.58 13.23 -16.00
N ASP A 34 -8.96 12.05 -15.51
CA ASP A 34 -9.78 11.03 -16.17
C ASP A 34 -10.46 10.13 -15.11
N LYS A 35 -11.79 10.22 -15.02
CA LYS A 35 -12.59 9.41 -14.08
C LYS A 35 -12.37 7.91 -14.24
N ARG A 36 -12.09 7.42 -15.46
CA ARG A 36 -11.83 5.99 -15.70
C ARG A 36 -10.54 5.55 -15.02
N GLU A 37 -9.50 6.39 -15.03
CA GLU A 37 -8.23 6.04 -14.38
C GLU A 37 -8.34 6.08 -12.85
N ALA A 38 -9.17 6.96 -12.30
CA ALA A 38 -9.51 6.92 -10.87
C ALA A 38 -10.21 5.60 -10.50
N LEU A 39 -11.20 5.17 -11.30
CA LEU A 39 -11.90 3.90 -11.07
C LEU A 39 -10.97 2.69 -11.22
N VAL A 40 -10.05 2.71 -12.20
CA VAL A 40 -9.05 1.65 -12.34
C VAL A 40 -8.14 1.62 -11.12
N TRP A 41 -7.63 2.76 -10.67
CA TRP A 41 -6.80 2.85 -9.45
C TRP A 41 -7.52 2.29 -8.23
N ILE A 42 -8.76 2.73 -7.99
CA ILE A 42 -9.59 2.24 -6.89
C ILE A 42 -9.80 0.72 -7.03
N GLY A 43 -10.15 0.24 -8.22
CA GLY A 43 -10.42 -1.17 -8.47
C GLY A 43 -9.20 -2.08 -8.23
N VAL A 44 -8.02 -1.70 -8.75
CA VAL A 44 -6.81 -2.51 -8.55
C VAL A 44 -6.34 -2.49 -7.09
N LEU A 45 -6.44 -1.35 -6.41
CA LEU A 45 -6.07 -1.24 -5.00
C LEU A 45 -7.05 -2.01 -4.11
N ALA A 46 -8.36 -1.89 -4.37
CA ALA A 46 -9.39 -2.64 -3.67
C ALA A 46 -9.20 -4.15 -3.85
N GLY A 47 -8.92 -4.61 -5.07
CA GLY A 47 -8.62 -6.02 -5.34
C GLY A 47 -7.44 -6.55 -4.53
N ALA A 48 -6.35 -5.77 -4.45
CA ALA A 48 -5.19 -6.13 -3.63
C ALA A 48 -5.50 -6.14 -2.13
N LEU A 49 -6.23 -5.13 -1.63
CA LEU A 49 -6.69 -5.07 -0.24
C LEU A 49 -7.59 -6.25 0.12
N THR A 50 -8.53 -6.61 -0.76
CA THR A 50 -9.41 -7.77 -0.58
C THR A 50 -8.60 -9.05 -0.53
N LEU A 51 -7.66 -9.26 -1.46
CA LEU A 51 -6.80 -10.46 -1.46
C LEU A 51 -6.03 -10.60 -0.14
N VAL A 52 -5.38 -9.53 0.32
CA VAL A 52 -4.64 -9.52 1.59
C VAL A 52 -5.59 -9.72 2.78
N GLY A 53 -6.75 -9.06 2.77
CA GLY A 53 -7.77 -9.19 3.81
C GLY A 53 -8.30 -10.61 3.93
N VAL A 54 -8.69 -11.23 2.81
CA VAL A 54 -9.14 -12.62 2.75
C VAL A 54 -8.06 -13.56 3.26
N ASN A 55 -6.81 -13.41 2.82
CA ASN A 55 -5.71 -14.25 3.31
C ASN A 55 -5.53 -14.10 4.83
N LYS A 56 -5.65 -12.88 5.36
CA LYS A 56 -5.57 -12.66 6.82
C LYS A 56 -6.74 -13.29 7.57
N ILE A 57 -7.95 -13.24 7.01
CA ILE A 57 -9.14 -13.89 7.59
C ILE A 57 -8.97 -15.41 7.59
N LEU A 58 -8.49 -16.00 6.49
CA LEU A 58 -8.24 -17.44 6.40
C LEU A 58 -7.18 -17.89 7.42
N TYR A 59 -6.13 -17.10 7.62
CA TYR A 59 -5.14 -17.41 8.66
C TYR A 59 -5.73 -17.25 10.08
N ALA A 60 -6.33 -16.09 10.39
CA ALA A 60 -6.78 -15.78 11.74
C ALA A 60 -8.00 -16.59 12.19
N GLY A 61 -8.94 -16.87 11.28
CA GLY A 61 -10.16 -17.60 11.58
C GLY A 61 -10.07 -19.10 11.33
N CYS A 62 -9.33 -19.51 10.27
CA CYS A 62 -9.31 -20.91 9.81
C CYS A 62 -7.94 -21.58 10.01
N GLY A 63 -6.91 -20.86 10.48
CA GLY A 63 -5.57 -21.41 10.74
C GLY A 63 -4.77 -21.79 9.49
N ILE A 64 -5.20 -21.35 8.30
CA ILE A 64 -4.54 -21.71 7.04
C ILE A 64 -3.21 -20.96 6.90
N GLU A 65 -2.11 -21.70 6.87
CA GLU A 65 -0.75 -21.19 6.68
C GLU A 65 0.11 -22.21 5.90
N ILE A 66 1.19 -21.72 5.28
CA ILE A 66 2.19 -22.57 4.62
C ILE A 66 3.42 -22.66 5.53
N ARG A 67 3.39 -23.64 6.44
CA ARG A 67 4.43 -23.84 7.46
C ARG A 67 5.82 -24.12 6.89
N SER A 68 5.91 -24.78 5.73
CA SER A 68 7.19 -25.16 5.12
C SER A 68 8.08 -23.97 4.74
N ILE A 69 7.51 -22.77 4.63
CA ILE A 69 8.23 -21.53 4.28
C ILE A 69 7.96 -20.40 5.27
N ASP A 70 7.36 -20.68 6.43
CA ASP A 70 6.95 -19.66 7.43
C ASP A 70 6.08 -18.53 6.84
N PHE A 71 5.20 -18.88 5.90
CA PHE A 71 4.25 -17.94 5.30
C PHE A 71 2.87 -18.10 5.92
N ARG A 72 2.46 -17.10 6.71
CA ARG A 72 1.13 -17.05 7.31
C ARG A 72 0.25 -16.11 6.51
N VAL A 73 0.72 -14.88 6.31
CA VAL A 73 -0.06 -13.83 5.65
C VAL A 73 0.74 -12.91 4.77
N PHE A 74 0.10 -12.36 3.74
CA PHE A 74 0.66 -11.20 3.05
C PHE A 74 0.81 -10.02 4.01
N SER A 75 1.99 -9.38 4.02
CA SER A 75 2.19 -8.13 4.76
C SER A 75 1.38 -7.00 4.12
N GLY A 76 0.23 -6.68 4.72
CA GLY A 76 -0.63 -5.61 4.25
C GLY A 76 0.02 -4.23 4.29
N HIS A 77 0.88 -3.97 5.28
CA HIS A 77 1.64 -2.72 5.37
C HIS A 77 2.61 -2.59 4.18
N THR A 78 3.36 -3.65 3.90
CA THR A 78 4.33 -3.64 2.79
C THR A 78 3.64 -3.56 1.44
N MET A 79 2.54 -4.30 1.26
CA MET A 79 1.72 -4.23 0.04
C MET A 79 1.17 -2.82 -0.19
N LEU A 80 0.49 -2.26 0.81
CA LEU A 80 -0.19 -0.98 0.70
C LEU A 80 0.81 0.17 0.47
N THR A 81 1.94 0.17 1.20
CA THR A 81 2.98 1.18 1.01
C THR A 81 3.65 1.11 -0.34
N SER A 82 4.01 -0.08 -0.81
CA SER A 82 4.65 -0.25 -2.12
C SER A 82 3.72 0.19 -3.24
N ALA A 83 2.43 -0.15 -3.15
CA ALA A 83 1.42 0.30 -4.11
C ALA A 83 1.25 1.83 -4.08
N VAL A 84 0.94 2.40 -2.91
CA VAL A 84 0.56 3.80 -2.79
C VAL A 84 1.75 4.72 -3.02
N TRP A 85 2.88 4.54 -2.33
CA TRP A 85 4.06 5.39 -2.54
C TRP A 85 4.61 5.26 -3.96
N GLY A 86 4.59 4.05 -4.54
CA GLY A 86 4.96 3.83 -5.93
C GLY A 86 4.11 4.66 -6.89
N VAL A 87 2.78 4.63 -6.74
CA VAL A 87 1.86 5.42 -7.58
C VAL A 87 1.98 6.91 -7.30
N THR A 88 1.99 7.34 -6.03
CA THR A 88 2.09 8.75 -5.64
C THR A 88 3.33 9.40 -6.24
N LEU A 89 4.52 8.82 -6.01
CA LEU A 89 5.76 9.38 -6.52
C LEU A 89 5.87 9.24 -8.04
N GLY A 90 5.36 8.15 -8.61
CA GLY A 90 5.27 7.95 -10.06
C GLY A 90 4.40 8.99 -10.76
N LEU A 91 3.23 9.32 -10.20
CA LEU A 91 2.34 10.36 -10.71
C LEU A 91 2.97 11.75 -10.58
N LEU A 92 3.56 12.09 -9.42
CA LEU A 92 4.22 13.37 -9.21
C LEU A 92 5.38 13.57 -10.19
N ALA A 93 6.25 12.57 -10.35
CA ALA A 93 7.36 12.63 -11.30
C ALA A 93 6.87 12.69 -12.75
N GLY A 94 5.93 11.81 -13.12
CA GLY A 94 5.36 11.74 -14.47
C GLY A 94 4.59 13.00 -14.87
N SER A 95 3.98 13.70 -13.91
CA SER A 95 3.30 14.99 -14.15
C SER A 95 4.25 16.11 -14.58
N ARG A 96 5.53 16.04 -14.19
CA ARG A 96 6.59 16.97 -14.66
C ARG A 96 7.19 16.54 -15.99
N GLY A 97 7.02 15.28 -16.35
CA GLY A 97 7.42 14.73 -17.64
C GLY A 97 7.30 13.22 -17.64
N VAL A 98 6.59 12.67 -18.63
CA VAL A 98 6.25 11.24 -18.70
C VAL A 98 7.49 10.35 -18.51
N ARG A 99 8.65 10.72 -19.04
CA ARG A 99 9.90 9.95 -18.86
C ARG A 99 10.30 9.68 -17.39
N TRP A 100 9.85 10.51 -16.46
CA TRP A 100 10.24 10.44 -15.05
C TRP A 100 9.33 9.54 -14.19
N TYR A 101 8.18 9.08 -14.70
CA TYR A 101 7.25 8.29 -13.88
C TYR A 101 7.92 7.03 -13.31
N ARG A 102 8.84 6.42 -14.08
CA ARG A 102 9.57 5.22 -13.66
C ARG A 102 10.49 5.51 -12.48
N LEU A 103 11.20 6.63 -12.51
CA LEU A 103 12.09 7.02 -11.42
C LEU A 103 11.29 7.29 -10.13
N GLY A 104 10.16 7.99 -10.25
CA GLY A 104 9.24 8.18 -9.14
C GLY A 104 8.71 6.86 -8.58
N ALA A 105 8.32 5.93 -9.46
CA ALA A 105 7.88 4.60 -9.06
C ALA A 105 8.98 3.85 -8.30
N VAL A 106 10.22 3.79 -8.82
CA VAL A 106 11.34 3.12 -8.15
C VAL A 106 11.59 3.70 -6.77
N ALA A 107 11.55 5.02 -6.60
CA ALA A 107 11.70 5.66 -5.30
C ALA A 107 10.59 5.22 -4.31
N GLY A 108 9.35 5.14 -4.78
CA GLY A 108 8.22 4.68 -3.95
C GLY A 108 8.30 3.19 -3.59
N LEU A 109 8.74 2.35 -4.53
CA LEU A 109 8.96 0.92 -4.27
C LEU A 109 10.12 0.68 -3.29
N ALA A 110 11.19 1.47 -3.38
CA ALA A 110 12.30 1.44 -2.44
C ALA A 110 11.85 1.85 -1.03
N LEU A 111 10.99 2.86 -0.92
CA LEU A 111 10.37 3.24 0.35
C LEU A 111 9.49 2.10 0.92
N GLY A 112 8.67 1.47 0.07
CA GLY A 112 7.87 0.29 0.46
C GLY A 112 8.74 -0.87 0.94
N ALA A 113 9.87 -1.14 0.28
CA ALA A 113 10.84 -2.15 0.71
C ALA A 113 11.48 -1.80 2.06
N LEU A 114 11.88 -0.55 2.26
CA LEU A 114 12.45 -0.06 3.52
C LEU A 114 11.47 -0.21 4.68
N ILE A 115 10.21 0.20 4.48
CA ILE A 115 9.15 0.03 5.48
C ILE A 115 8.93 -1.46 5.75
N GLY A 116 8.89 -2.29 4.72
CA GLY A 116 8.80 -3.75 4.86
C GLY A 116 9.94 -4.35 5.68
N PHE A 117 11.17 -3.92 5.42
CA PHE A 117 12.34 -4.33 6.20
C PHE A 117 12.19 -3.94 7.67
N CYS A 118 11.73 -2.73 7.98
CA CYS A 118 11.46 -2.32 9.36
C CYS A 118 10.40 -3.20 10.05
N ARG A 119 9.45 -3.77 9.32
CA ARG A 119 8.45 -4.72 9.86
C ARG A 119 9.06 -6.08 10.22
N VAL A 120 10.06 -6.54 9.46
CA VAL A 120 10.84 -7.74 9.80
C VAL A 120 11.66 -7.49 11.07
N VAL A 121 12.35 -6.35 11.15
CA VAL A 121 13.17 -5.99 12.32
C VAL A 121 12.34 -5.80 13.61
N GLN A 122 11.04 -5.52 13.48
CA GLN A 122 10.10 -5.41 14.60
C GLN A 122 9.42 -6.74 14.95
N ASP A 123 9.86 -7.86 14.35
CA ASP A 123 9.27 -9.20 14.49
C ASP A 123 7.77 -9.24 14.16
N ALA A 124 7.29 -8.30 13.37
CA ALA A 124 5.88 -8.16 13.07
C ALA A 124 5.44 -9.04 11.88
N HIS A 125 6.37 -9.35 10.99
CA HIS A 125 6.18 -10.21 9.82
C HIS A 125 7.46 -10.98 9.50
N THR A 126 7.33 -12.16 8.92
CA THR A 126 8.49 -12.91 8.42
C THR A 126 8.99 -12.30 7.10
N PRO A 127 10.26 -12.54 6.70
CA PRO A 127 10.79 -11.99 5.45
C PRO A 127 9.96 -12.37 4.22
N ILE A 128 9.45 -13.60 4.14
CA ILE A 128 8.65 -14.06 3.01
C ILE A 128 7.30 -13.32 2.90
N GLU A 129 6.67 -13.02 4.04
CA GLU A 129 5.41 -12.26 4.10
C GLU A 129 5.59 -10.83 3.58
N VAL A 130 6.73 -10.22 3.92
CA VAL A 130 7.14 -8.89 3.47
C VAL A 130 7.46 -8.91 1.98
N ILE A 131 8.25 -9.88 1.51
CA ILE A 131 8.60 -10.03 0.09
C ILE A 131 7.33 -10.22 -0.75
N ALA A 132 6.43 -11.11 -0.33
CA ALA A 132 5.16 -11.36 -1.02
C ALA A 132 4.29 -10.09 -1.07
N GLY A 133 4.18 -9.38 0.05
CA GLY A 133 3.48 -8.09 0.11
C GLY A 133 4.10 -7.04 -0.82
N TRP A 134 5.43 -6.91 -0.83
CA TRP A 134 6.16 -5.97 -1.68
C TRP A 134 5.96 -6.27 -3.17
N PHE A 135 6.04 -7.54 -3.59
CA PHE A 135 5.79 -7.93 -4.98
C PHE A 135 4.36 -7.62 -5.41
N LEU A 136 3.37 -7.94 -4.57
CA LEU A 136 1.97 -7.64 -4.86
C LEU A 136 1.76 -6.13 -5.03
N GLY A 137 2.23 -5.32 -4.07
CA GLY A 137 2.10 -3.86 -4.13
C GLY A 137 2.85 -3.24 -5.31
N SER A 138 4.06 -3.72 -5.60
CA SER A 138 4.86 -3.30 -6.76
C SER A 138 4.17 -3.64 -8.07
N GLY A 139 3.58 -4.83 -8.17
CA GLY A 139 2.79 -5.25 -9.33
C GLY A 139 1.63 -4.30 -9.62
N ILE A 140 0.88 -3.91 -8.59
CA ILE A 140 -0.22 -2.95 -8.69
C ILE A 140 0.29 -1.57 -9.15
N ALA A 141 1.33 -1.04 -8.52
CA ALA A 141 1.88 0.27 -8.88
C ALA A 141 2.38 0.31 -10.32
N LEU A 142 3.16 -0.70 -10.73
CA LEU A 142 3.72 -0.80 -12.07
C LEU A 142 2.64 -1.01 -13.13
N PHE A 143 1.66 -1.88 -12.86
CA PHE A 143 0.51 -2.08 -13.74
C PHE A 143 -0.23 -0.76 -13.98
N PHE A 144 -0.60 -0.08 -12.89
CA PHE A 144 -1.36 1.17 -12.96
C PHE A 144 -0.59 2.27 -13.69
N LEU A 145 0.66 2.53 -13.30
CA LEU A 145 1.46 3.61 -13.91
C LEU A 145 1.77 3.34 -15.39
N ARG A 146 2.09 2.09 -15.77
CA ARG A 146 2.33 1.73 -17.17
C ARG A 146 1.08 1.95 -18.01
N ARG A 147 -0.09 1.56 -17.50
CA ARG A 147 -1.38 1.83 -18.13
C ARG A 147 -1.61 3.33 -18.25
N PHE A 148 -1.44 4.07 -17.16
CA PHE A 148 -1.76 5.49 -17.06
C PHE A 148 -0.91 6.35 -18.02
N PHE A 149 0.39 6.08 -18.09
CA PHE A 149 1.33 6.84 -18.93
C PHE A 149 1.48 6.29 -20.35
N LYS A 150 0.74 5.24 -20.74
CA LYS A 150 0.72 4.72 -22.12
C LYS A 150 0.19 5.75 -23.13
N GLN A 151 -0.70 6.62 -22.67
CA GLN A 151 -1.26 7.70 -23.49
C GLN A 151 -0.74 9.06 -22.97
N PRO A 152 -0.46 10.01 -23.86
CA PRO A 152 -0.10 11.36 -23.44
C PRO A 152 -1.30 12.00 -22.73
N ARG A 153 -1.10 12.39 -21.47
CA ARG A 153 -2.12 13.02 -20.62
C ARG A 153 -1.54 14.26 -19.96
N LYS A 154 -2.33 15.34 -19.89
CA LYS A 154 -2.00 16.51 -19.09
C LYS A 154 -2.57 16.30 -17.69
N MET A 155 -1.74 16.40 -16.66
CA MET A 155 -2.16 16.34 -15.27
C MET A 155 -2.19 17.76 -14.69
N PRO A 156 -3.35 18.45 -14.72
CA PRO A 156 -3.45 19.80 -14.18
C PRO A 156 -3.23 19.79 -12.66
N GLY A 157 -2.73 20.92 -12.14
CA GLY A 157 -2.64 21.15 -10.70
C GLY A 157 -1.66 20.25 -9.95
N SER A 158 -0.62 19.73 -10.59
CA SER A 158 0.36 18.81 -9.96
C SER A 158 1.03 19.38 -8.71
N VAL A 159 1.22 20.70 -8.64
CA VAL A 159 1.71 21.39 -7.43
C VAL A 159 0.69 21.32 -6.30
N PHE A 160 -0.58 21.60 -6.56
CA PHE A 160 -1.66 21.51 -5.57
C PHE A 160 -1.93 20.07 -5.15
N ALA A 161 -1.85 19.12 -6.08
CA ALA A 161 -1.91 17.70 -5.76
C ALA A 161 -0.73 17.30 -4.87
N GLY A 162 0.50 17.73 -5.20
CA GLY A 162 1.68 17.50 -4.36
C GLY A 162 1.53 18.09 -2.96
N LEU A 163 1.04 19.33 -2.84
CA LEU A 163 0.79 19.99 -1.56
C LEU A 163 -0.34 19.32 -0.78
N GLY A 164 -1.41 18.90 -1.44
CA GLY A 164 -2.52 18.18 -0.82
C GLY A 164 -2.09 16.80 -0.31
N LEU A 165 -1.33 16.06 -1.11
CA LEU A 165 -0.76 14.77 -0.72
C LEU A 165 0.24 14.95 0.44
N LEU A 166 1.03 16.02 0.46
CA LEU A 166 1.91 16.37 1.56
C LEU A 166 1.11 16.71 2.83
N ALA A 167 0.06 17.55 2.72
CA ALA A 167 -0.78 17.93 3.85
C ALA A 167 -1.50 16.72 4.45
N VAL A 168 -2.10 15.88 3.59
CA VAL A 168 -2.67 14.58 4.00
C VAL A 168 -1.62 13.73 4.69
N SER A 169 -0.39 13.71 4.16
CA SER A 169 0.68 12.93 4.76
C SER A 169 1.05 13.42 6.16
N THR A 170 1.14 14.74 6.34
CA THR A 170 1.48 15.36 7.64
C THR A 170 0.37 15.16 8.67
N ILE A 171 -0.90 15.30 8.26
CA ILE A 171 -2.06 15.17 9.17
C ILE A 171 -2.26 13.71 9.58
N ALA A 172 -2.12 12.78 8.65
CA ALA A 172 -2.42 11.37 8.90
C ALA A 172 -1.23 10.59 9.51
N TYR A 173 -0.04 11.18 9.56
CA TYR A 173 1.13 10.55 10.14
C TYR A 173 0.95 10.28 11.63
N GLY A 174 1.23 9.04 12.07
CA GLY A 174 1.11 8.62 13.47
C GLY A 174 -0.30 8.21 13.90
N HIS A 175 -1.31 8.30 13.02
CA HIS A 175 -2.60 7.65 13.25
C HIS A 175 -2.53 6.18 12.87
N HIS A 176 -2.95 5.31 13.79
CA HIS A 176 -2.96 3.86 13.60
C HIS A 176 -4.38 3.35 13.36
N ALA A 177 -4.62 2.74 12.20
CA ALA A 177 -5.91 2.12 11.92
C ALA A 177 -6.06 0.78 12.69
N PRO A 178 -7.14 0.55 13.46
CA PRO A 178 -7.33 -0.67 14.27
C PRO A 178 -7.75 -1.90 13.44
N ILE A 179 -7.29 -2.01 12.19
CA ILE A 179 -7.70 -3.06 11.24
C ILE A 179 -7.31 -4.45 11.77
N GLN A 180 -6.16 -4.58 12.42
CA GLN A 180 -5.70 -5.86 12.96
C GLN A 180 -6.57 -6.33 14.13
N GLN A 181 -7.02 -5.41 15.01
CA GLN A 181 -7.92 -5.73 16.12
C GLN A 181 -9.30 -6.17 15.61
N LEU A 182 -9.83 -5.48 14.59
CA LEU A 182 -11.10 -5.86 13.97
C LEU A 182 -11.01 -7.25 13.31
N LEU A 183 -9.93 -7.54 12.59
CA LEU A 183 -9.72 -8.85 11.96
C LEU A 183 -9.69 -10.00 12.97
N VAL A 184 -8.96 -9.85 14.07
CA VAL A 184 -8.88 -10.88 15.12
C VAL A 184 -10.24 -11.10 15.79
N THR A 185 -10.99 -10.04 16.06
CA THR A 185 -12.29 -10.14 16.73
C THR A 185 -13.37 -10.81 15.88
N TYR A 186 -13.41 -10.53 14.56
CA TYR A 186 -14.52 -10.99 13.71
C TYR A 186 -14.19 -12.22 12.84
N SER A 187 -12.92 -12.56 12.61
CA SER A 187 -12.54 -13.70 11.76
C SER A 187 -13.06 -15.07 12.24
N PRO A 188 -13.14 -15.39 13.55
CA PRO A 188 -13.63 -16.71 13.99
C PRO A 188 -15.10 -16.95 13.62
N TRP A 189 -15.92 -15.90 13.53
CA TRP A 189 -17.33 -16.01 13.15
C TRP A 189 -17.51 -16.44 11.68
N ILE A 190 -16.59 -16.04 10.81
CA ILE A 190 -16.63 -16.33 9.37
C ILE A 190 -16.21 -17.79 9.11
N CYS A 191 -15.21 -18.28 9.85
CA CYS A 191 -14.68 -19.63 9.67
C CYS A 191 -15.56 -20.74 10.28
N ARG A 192 -16.55 -20.41 11.13
CA ARG A 192 -17.56 -21.39 11.61
C ARG A 192 -18.47 -21.98 10.53
N TRP A 193 -18.43 -21.44 9.31
CA TRP A 193 -19.14 -22.00 8.16
C TRP A 193 -18.27 -22.92 7.29
N PHE A 194 -16.98 -23.01 7.59
CA PHE A 194 -16.02 -23.90 6.95
C PHE A 194 -15.70 -25.04 7.92
N ASP A 195 -16.72 -25.84 8.27
CA ASP A 195 -16.48 -27.14 8.89
C ASP A 195 -15.85 -28.06 7.82
N PHE A 196 -14.57 -28.39 8.00
CA PHE A 196 -13.92 -29.52 7.33
C PHE A 196 -13.91 -30.71 8.29
#